data_AF-A0A7W5HFU4-F1
#
_entry.id   AF-A0A7W5HFU4-F1
#
_cell.length_a   1.000
_cell.length_b   1.000
_cell.length_c   1.000
_cell.angle_alpha   90.00
_cell.angle_beta   90.00
_cell.angle_gamma   90.00
#
_symmetry.space_group_name_H-M   'P 1'
#
loop_
_entity.id
_entity.type
_entity.pdbx_description
1 polymer ?
#
loop_
_entity_poly.entity_id
_entity_poly.type
_entity_poly.pdbx_seq_one_letter_code
_entity_poly.pdbx_strand_id
1 'polypeptide(L)'
;MFDLLEAAASRGQAADNYPPFDSVRLADDQYRISMAVAGFREADLEISTQANWLTVRGERSVEPEGEYLHRGIANRPFERRFELAEHVHVVGAKLADGLLSIDLKREIPEAMKPRRIDIESGAGSNAKESVRQLLDQAAA
;
A
#
# COMPACT_ATOMS: atom_id res chain seq x y z
N MET A 1 -35.96 -27.70 -11.98
CA MET A 1 -36.36 -26.27 -12.10
C MET A 1 -35.56 -25.34 -11.19
N PHE A 2 -34.61 -25.82 -10.38
CA PHE A 2 -33.70 -24.98 -9.58
C PHE A 2 -32.36 -24.67 -10.26
N ASP A 3 -31.94 -25.47 -11.24
CA ASP A 3 -30.59 -25.36 -11.86
C ASP A 3 -30.36 -24.08 -12.68
N LEU A 4 -31.44 -23.40 -13.11
CA LEU A 4 -31.34 -22.23 -13.99
C LEU A 4 -31.02 -20.93 -13.22
N LEU A 5 -31.31 -20.88 -11.92
CA LEU A 5 -30.97 -19.77 -11.03
C LEU A 5 -29.51 -19.84 -10.55
N GLU A 6 -28.98 -21.04 -10.32
CA GLU A 6 -27.59 -21.25 -9.90
C GLU A 6 -26.58 -20.98 -11.02
N ALA A 7 -26.96 -21.28 -12.28
CA ALA A 7 -26.17 -20.95 -13.45
C ALA A 7 -26.12 -19.43 -13.76
N ALA A 8 -27.06 -18.63 -13.24
CA ALA A 8 -27.04 -17.18 -13.40
C ALA A 8 -26.10 -16.48 -12.39
N ALA A 9 -25.90 -17.07 -11.21
CA ALA A 9 -24.99 -16.53 -10.19
C ALA A 9 -23.51 -16.84 -10.47
N SER A 10 -23.21 -17.84 -11.31
CA SER A 10 -21.86 -18.39 -11.53
C SER A 10 -21.18 -17.92 -12.82
N ARG A 11 -21.81 -17.08 -13.64
CA ARG A 11 -21.26 -16.64 -14.93
C ARG A 11 -20.88 -15.16 -14.92
N GLY A 12 -19.60 -14.85 -14.68
CA GLY A 12 -18.93 -13.87 -15.56
C GLY A 12 -17.92 -12.85 -15.03
N GLN A 13 -17.77 -12.58 -13.72
CA GLN A 13 -16.87 -11.48 -13.27
C GLN A 13 -16.16 -11.71 -11.90
N ALA A 14 -16.45 -12.79 -11.17
CA ALA A 14 -16.05 -12.94 -9.76
C ALA A 14 -14.71 -13.69 -9.53
N ALA A 15 -14.01 -14.13 -10.58
CA ALA A 15 -12.76 -14.87 -10.43
C ALA A 15 -11.58 -13.96 -10.04
N ASP A 16 -11.47 -12.77 -10.64
CA ASP A 16 -10.38 -11.83 -10.39
C ASP A 16 -10.59 -10.95 -9.14
N ASN A 17 -11.79 -10.99 -8.56
CA ASN A 17 -12.16 -10.15 -7.42
C ASN A 17 -12.24 -10.89 -6.07
N TYR A 18 -11.62 -12.07 -5.99
CA TYR A 18 -11.52 -12.82 -4.75
C TYR A 18 -10.12 -12.74 -4.13
N PRO A 19 -10.03 -12.64 -2.79
CA PRO A 19 -11.14 -12.43 -1.89
C PRO A 19 -11.71 -11.00 -2.00
N PRO A 20 -13.00 -10.80 -1.67
CA PRO A 20 -13.58 -9.47 -1.65
C PRO A 20 -12.94 -8.67 -0.51
N PHE A 21 -12.76 -7.37 -0.74
CA PHE A 21 -12.13 -6.47 0.20
C PHE A 21 -12.75 -5.08 0.13
N ASP A 22 -12.59 -4.34 1.23
CA ASP A 22 -12.86 -2.91 1.35
C ASP A 22 -11.55 -2.15 1.62
N SER A 23 -11.44 -0.94 1.10
CA SER A 23 -10.40 0.01 1.49
C SER A 23 -11.05 1.30 2.00
N VAL A 24 -10.67 1.72 3.21
CA VAL A 24 -11.29 2.85 3.90
C VAL A 24 -10.22 3.80 4.41
N ARG A 25 -10.45 5.10 4.25
CA ARG A 25 -9.68 6.14 4.93
C ARG A 25 -10.30 6.42 6.30
N LEU A 26 -9.54 6.15 7.37
CA LEU A 26 -9.98 6.35 8.75
C LEU A 26 -9.67 7.78 9.25
N ALA A 27 -8.55 8.34 8.80
CA ALA A 27 -8.12 9.72 9.04
C ALA A 27 -7.27 10.23 7.86
N ASP A 28 -6.79 11.47 7.92
CA ASP A 28 -6.02 12.08 6.82
C ASP A 28 -4.73 11.33 6.45
N ASP A 29 -4.17 10.57 7.39
CA ASP A 29 -2.94 9.77 7.24
C ASP A 29 -3.13 8.29 7.58
N GLN A 30 -4.36 7.83 7.86
CA GLN A 30 -4.65 6.46 8.27
C GLN A 30 -5.66 5.79 7.36
N TYR A 31 -5.33 4.59 6.92
CA TYR A 31 -6.15 3.80 6.02
C TYR A 31 -6.24 2.36 6.52
N ARG A 32 -7.29 1.65 6.12
CA ARG A 32 -7.48 0.23 6.43
C ARG A 32 -7.95 -0.52 5.21
N ILE A 33 -7.31 -1.65 4.93
CA ILE A 33 -7.83 -2.66 4.01
C ILE A 33 -8.47 -3.77 4.86
N SER A 34 -9.69 -4.18 4.52
CA SER A 34 -10.38 -5.30 5.17
C SER A 34 -10.74 -6.34 4.13
N MET A 35 -10.28 -7.59 4.27
CA MET A 35 -10.47 -8.64 3.28
C MET A 35 -11.12 -9.90 3.88
N ALA A 36 -12.12 -10.46 3.20
CA ALA A 36 -12.82 -11.66 3.65
C ALA A 36 -11.99 -12.91 3.35
N VAL A 37 -11.39 -13.49 4.39
CA VAL A 37 -10.52 -14.67 4.33
C VAL A 37 -11.04 -15.81 5.23
N ALA A 38 -12.37 -15.90 5.37
CA ALA A 38 -13.00 -16.98 6.12
C ALA A 38 -12.51 -18.35 5.62
N GLY A 39 -12.10 -19.20 6.56
CA GLY A 39 -11.54 -20.52 6.26
C GLY A 39 -10.01 -20.58 6.20
N PHE A 40 -9.32 -19.43 6.22
CA PHE A 40 -7.86 -19.36 6.38
C PHE A 40 -7.49 -19.10 7.85
N ARG A 41 -6.43 -19.76 8.31
CA ARG A 41 -5.78 -19.45 9.59
C ARG A 41 -4.63 -18.48 9.33
N GLU A 42 -4.12 -17.86 10.39
CA GLU A 42 -2.94 -16.99 10.30
C GLU A 42 -1.76 -17.69 9.61
N ALA A 43 -1.52 -18.97 9.92
CA ALA A 43 -0.46 -19.77 9.29
C ALA A 43 -0.68 -20.08 7.81
N ASP A 44 -1.91 -19.92 7.30
CA ASP A 44 -2.25 -20.14 5.89
C ASP A 44 -2.12 -18.84 5.07
N LEU A 45 -1.76 -17.72 5.72
CA LEU A 45 -1.72 -16.38 5.11
C LEU A 45 -0.31 -15.81 5.16
N GLU A 46 0.10 -15.18 4.07
CA GLU A 46 1.35 -14.43 3.96
C GLU A 46 1.07 -13.00 3.53
N ILE A 47 1.65 -12.03 4.25
CA ILE A 47 1.54 -10.61 3.94
C ILE A 47 2.95 -10.07 3.75
N SER A 48 3.22 -9.49 2.58
CA SER A 48 4.53 -8.93 2.26
C SER A 48 4.41 -7.58 1.58
N THR A 49 5.42 -6.72 1.79
CA THR A 49 5.52 -5.42 1.14
C THR A 49 6.81 -5.36 0.34
N GLN A 50 6.72 -5.01 -0.94
CA GLN A 50 7.86 -4.81 -1.82
C GLN A 50 7.69 -3.51 -2.61
N ALA A 51 8.62 -2.56 -2.45
CA ALA A 51 8.51 -1.22 -3.00
C ALA A 51 7.17 -0.54 -2.60
N ASN A 52 6.31 -0.23 -3.57
CA ASN A 52 4.98 0.34 -3.37
C ASN A 52 3.86 -0.72 -3.44
N TRP A 53 4.16 -2.01 -3.39
CA TRP A 53 3.15 -3.07 -3.44
C TRP A 53 3.00 -3.78 -2.12
N LEU A 54 1.77 -3.91 -1.66
CA LEU A 54 1.36 -4.83 -0.61
C LEU A 54 0.78 -6.08 -1.26
N THR A 55 1.34 -7.24 -0.97
CA THR A 55 0.86 -8.54 -1.46
C THR A 55 0.31 -9.35 -0.28
N VAL A 56 -0.89 -9.88 -0.46
CA VAL A 56 -1.52 -10.82 0.47
C VAL A 56 -1.78 -12.12 -0.26
N ARG A 57 -1.17 -13.20 0.22
CA ARG A 57 -1.37 -14.55 -0.27
C ARG A 57 -2.08 -15.39 0.77
N GLY A 58 -2.94 -16.27 0.31
CA GLY A 58 -3.51 -17.30 1.14
C GLY A 58 -3.48 -18.62 0.40
N GLU A 59 -2.90 -19.63 1.02
CA GLU A 59 -2.89 -20.99 0.49
C GLU A 59 -3.10 -21.96 1.63
N ARG A 60 -4.01 -22.91 1.45
CA ARG A 60 -4.30 -23.93 2.44
C ARG A 60 -4.25 -25.29 1.78
N SER A 61 -3.37 -26.15 2.27
CA SER A 61 -3.40 -27.57 1.94
C SER A 61 -4.56 -28.22 2.70
N VAL A 62 -5.64 -28.54 1.98
CA VAL A 62 -6.79 -29.25 2.55
C VAL A 62 -6.81 -30.64 1.95
N GLU A 63 -6.60 -31.66 2.77
CA GLU A 63 -6.84 -33.04 2.36
C GLU A 63 -8.35 -33.27 2.20
N PRO A 64 -8.79 -33.96 1.14
CA PRO A 64 -10.21 -34.24 0.95
C PRO A 64 -10.70 -35.17 2.07
N GLU A 65 -11.69 -34.70 2.84
CA GLU A 65 -12.31 -35.48 3.92
C GLU A 65 -13.28 -36.56 3.40
N GLY A 66 -13.58 -36.57 2.09
CA GLY A 66 -14.46 -37.54 1.44
C GLY A 66 -14.95 -37.06 0.07
N GLU A 67 -16.01 -37.72 -0.43
CA GLU A 67 -16.69 -37.31 -1.66
C GLU A 67 -17.59 -36.09 -1.39
N TYR A 68 -17.28 -34.97 -2.03
CA TYR A 68 -18.10 -33.77 -1.93
C TYR A 68 -19.37 -33.95 -2.77
N LEU A 69 -20.54 -33.97 -2.13
CA LEU A 69 -21.83 -33.90 -2.83
C LEU A 69 -22.09 -32.49 -3.41
N HIS A 70 -21.59 -31.46 -2.74
CA HIS A 70 -21.60 -30.07 -3.18
C HIS A 70 -20.48 -29.30 -2.45
N ARG A 71 -19.76 -28.41 -3.15
CA ARG A 71 -18.64 -27.65 -2.59
C ARG A 71 -18.82 -26.15 -2.80
N GLY A 72 -19.64 -25.53 -1.94
CA GLY A 72 -19.88 -24.08 -1.96
C GLY A 72 -18.75 -23.24 -1.32
N ILE A 73 -17.91 -23.86 -0.48
CA ILE A 73 -16.80 -23.20 0.20
C ILE A 73 -15.51 -23.88 -0.26
N ALA A 74 -14.95 -23.36 -1.34
CA ALA A 74 -13.63 -23.74 -1.81
C ALA A 74 -12.62 -22.72 -1.26
N ASN A 75 -11.83 -23.12 -0.25
CA ASN A 75 -10.67 -22.37 0.23
C ASN A 75 -9.57 -22.41 -0.83
N ARG A 76 -9.83 -21.77 -1.97
CA ARG A 76 -8.92 -21.72 -3.11
C ARG A 76 -7.72 -20.86 -2.76
N PRO A 77 -6.50 -21.24 -3.18
CA PRO A 77 -5.35 -20.36 -3.08
C PRO A 77 -5.64 -19.02 -3.77
N PHE A 78 -5.12 -17.93 -3.22
CA PHE A 78 -5.27 -16.59 -3.78
C PHE A 78 -4.01 -15.76 -3.59
N GLU A 79 -3.85 -14.76 -4.46
CA GLU A 79 -2.89 -13.69 -4.32
C GLU A 79 -3.58 -12.37 -4.66
N ARG A 80 -3.51 -11.39 -3.75
CA ARG A 80 -4.01 -10.04 -3.95
C ARG A 80 -2.87 -9.05 -3.81
N ARG A 81 -2.77 -8.12 -4.76
CA ARG A 81 -1.79 -7.03 -4.74
C ARG A 81 -2.51 -5.69 -4.66
N PHE A 82 -2.04 -4.84 -3.76
CA PHE A 82 -2.52 -3.48 -3.57
C PHE A 82 -1.38 -2.52 -3.84
N GLU A 83 -1.63 -1.54 -4.71
CA GLU A 83 -0.70 -0.45 -4.92
C GLU A 83 -0.85 0.53 -3.75
N LEU A 84 0.24 0.74 -3.03
CA LEU A 84 0.33 1.72 -1.97
C LEU A 84 0.74 3.07 -2.56
N ALA A 85 0.10 4.13 -2.09
CA ALA A 85 0.54 5.48 -2.40
C ALA A 85 1.92 5.76 -1.81
N GLU A 86 2.57 6.80 -2.33
CA GLU A 86 3.88 7.21 -1.86
C GLU A 86 3.86 7.49 -0.34
N HIS A 87 4.88 7.00 0.35
CA HIS A 87 5.04 7.12 1.80
C HIS A 87 3.99 6.43 2.67
N VAL A 88 3.14 5.57 2.09
CA VAL A 88 2.24 4.70 2.83
C VAL A 88 2.95 3.39 3.16
N HIS A 89 2.86 2.94 4.42
CA HIS A 89 3.39 1.66 4.87
C HIS A 89 2.39 0.93 5.79
N VAL A 90 2.58 -0.37 5.95
CA VAL A 90 1.79 -1.21 6.84
C VAL A 90 2.22 -0.99 8.29
N VAL A 91 1.26 -0.70 9.17
CA VAL A 91 1.47 -0.53 10.61
C VAL A 91 1.16 -1.82 11.37
N GLY A 92 0.19 -2.59 10.90
CA GLY A 92 -0.20 -3.86 11.51
C GLY A 92 -1.21 -4.61 10.69
N ALA A 93 -1.39 -5.89 11.03
CA ALA A 93 -2.42 -6.74 10.47
C ALA A 93 -3.09 -7.56 11.58
N LYS A 94 -4.39 -7.80 11.45
CA LYS A 94 -5.17 -8.59 12.41
C LYS A 94 -6.19 -9.45 11.68
N LEU A 95 -6.25 -10.72 12.04
CA LEU A 95 -7.28 -11.65 11.59
C LEU A 95 -8.31 -11.85 12.71
N ALA A 96 -9.58 -11.57 12.42
CA ALA A 96 -10.69 -11.81 13.34
C ALA A 96 -11.97 -12.12 12.56
N ASP A 97 -12.75 -13.11 13.01
CA ASP A 97 -14.07 -13.44 12.45
C ASP A 97 -14.08 -13.68 10.92
N GLY A 98 -12.97 -14.21 10.39
CA GLY A 98 -12.82 -14.45 8.94
C GLY A 98 -12.51 -13.18 8.13
N LEU A 99 -12.19 -12.06 8.78
CA LEU A 99 -11.74 -10.81 8.15
C LEU A 99 -10.29 -10.54 8.52
N LEU A 100 -9.47 -10.28 7.50
CA LEU A 100 -8.12 -9.75 7.64
C LEU A 100 -8.17 -8.23 7.51
N SER A 101 -7.87 -7.53 8.61
CA SER A 101 -7.69 -6.08 8.64
C SER A 101 -6.21 -5.73 8.56
N ILE A 102 -5.83 -4.87 7.62
CA ILE A 102 -4.47 -4.36 7.43
C ILE A 102 -4.50 -2.85 7.62
N ASP A 103 -3.81 -2.38 8.63
CA ASP A 103 -3.68 -0.95 8.96
C ASP A 103 -2.49 -0.34 8.23
N LEU A 104 -2.76 0.79 7.58
CA LEU A 104 -1.81 1.52 6.76
C LEU A 104 -1.70 2.96 7.28
N LYS A 105 -0.48 3.50 7.26
CA LYS A 105 -0.24 4.90 7.65
C LYS A 105 0.65 5.60 6.63
N ARG A 106 0.33 6.85 6.35
CA ARG A 106 1.15 7.74 5.53
C ARG A 106 2.09 8.54 6.42
N GLU A 107 3.39 8.33 6.29
CA GLU A 107 4.40 9.11 7.02
C GLU A 107 5.28 9.89 6.06
N ILE A 108 5.08 11.21 6.00
CA ILE A 108 5.95 12.09 5.22
C ILE A 108 7.26 12.25 5.99
N PRO A 109 8.42 11.82 5.44
CA PRO A 109 9.69 11.93 6.14
C PRO A 109 10.00 13.38 6.54
N GLU A 110 10.47 13.60 7.76
CA GLU A 110 10.84 14.95 8.23
C GLU A 110 11.92 15.61 7.37
N ALA A 111 12.73 14.82 6.66
CA ALA A 111 13.76 15.30 5.73
C ALA A 111 13.20 16.09 4.54
N MET A 112 11.91 15.95 4.24
CA MET A 112 11.16 16.70 3.22
C MET A 112 10.48 17.95 3.80
N LYS A 113 10.54 18.20 5.12
CA LYS A 113 10.12 19.49 5.68
C LYS A 113 11.05 20.56 5.08
N PRO A 114 10.51 21.61 4.46
CA PRO A 114 11.33 22.68 3.88
C PRO A 114 12.22 23.26 4.97
N ARG A 115 13.54 23.10 4.82
CA ARG A 115 14.53 23.67 5.72
C ARG A 115 14.67 25.12 5.35
N ARG A 116 14.47 26.03 6.30
CA ARG A 116 14.80 27.44 6.11
C ARG A 116 16.32 27.52 5.90
N ILE A 117 16.73 28.03 4.74
CA ILE A 117 18.12 28.38 4.47
C ILE A 117 18.28 29.81 4.99
N ASP A 118 19.09 30.00 6.02
CA ASP A 118 19.41 31.35 6.48
C ASP A 118 20.32 32.03 5.45
N ILE A 119 19.91 33.21 5.01
CA ILE A 119 20.72 34.05 4.12
C ILE A 119 21.73 34.77 5.00
N GLU A 120 23.00 34.40 4.87
CA GLU A 120 24.09 35.11 5.53
C GLU A 120 24.22 36.50 4.91
N SER A 121 23.82 37.55 5.64
CA SER A 121 24.09 38.92 5.22
C SER A 121 25.59 39.16 5.39
N GLY A 122 26.34 39.03 4.30
CA GLY A 122 27.74 39.40 4.25
C GLY A 122 27.92 40.89 4.56
N ALA A 123 28.06 41.23 5.84
CA ALA A 123 28.67 42.48 6.27
C ALA A 123 30.18 42.37 6.05
N GLY A 124 30.57 42.40 4.78
CA GLY A 124 31.95 42.34 4.31
C GLY A 124 32.13 43.37 3.20
N SER A 125 32.27 44.61 3.61
CA SER A 125 32.92 45.67 2.83
C SER A 125 34.18 45.12 2.15
N ASN A 126 34.20 45.07 0.82
CA ASN A 126 35.39 45.17 -0.06
C ASN A 126 35.07 44.92 -1.55
N ALA A 127 33.86 44.49 -1.91
CA ALA A 127 33.48 44.26 -3.31
C ALA A 127 33.41 45.53 -4.20
N LYS A 128 33.47 46.75 -3.61
CA LYS A 128 33.46 48.01 -4.37
C LYS A 128 34.87 48.50 -4.77
N GLU A 129 35.95 47.99 -4.20
CA GLU A 129 37.32 48.39 -4.57
C GLU A 129 37.86 47.61 -5.77
N SER A 130 37.54 46.32 -5.88
CA SER A 130 38.05 45.46 -6.96
C SER A 130 37.51 45.82 -8.35
N VAL A 131 36.33 46.46 -8.44
CA VAL A 131 35.70 46.82 -9.73
C VAL A 131 36.29 48.12 -10.30
N ARG A 132 36.73 49.06 -9.46
CA ARG A 132 37.37 50.31 -9.92
C ARG A 132 38.78 50.08 -10.44
N GLN A 133 39.53 49.18 -9.80
CA GLN A 133 40.92 48.91 -10.16
C GLN A 133 41.08 48.19 -11.51
N LEU A 134 40.04 47.48 -11.97
CA LEU A 134 40.02 46.83 -13.29
C LEU A 134 39.63 47.78 -14.44
N LEU A 135 39.00 48.93 -14.14
CA LEU A 135 38.63 49.92 -15.16
C LEU A 135 39.79 50.90 -15.45
N ASP A 136 40.59 51.23 -14.44
CA ASP A 136 41.77 52.11 -14.63
C ASP A 136 42.94 51.40 -15.33
N GLN A 137 43.02 50.06 -15.26
CA GLN A 137 44.08 49.28 -15.91
C GLN A 137 43.81 49.01 -17.42
N ALA A 138 42.61 49.35 -17.92
CA ALA A 138 42.25 49.24 -19.33
C ALA A 138 42.36 50.57 -20.11
N ALA A 139 42.76 51.66 -19.42
CA ALA A 139 42.84 53.01 -19.98
C ALA A 139 44.28 53.56 -20.09
N ALA A 140 45.30 52.72 -19.90
CA ALA A 140 46.72 53.03 -20.11
C ALA A 140 47.31 52.07 -21.17
#